data_AF-A0A653BUN5-F1
#
_entry.id   AF-A0A653BUN5-F1
#
_cell.length_a   1.000
_cell.length_b   1.000
_cell.length_c   1.000
_cell.angle_alpha   90.00
_cell.angle_beta   90.00
_cell.angle_gamma   90.00
#
_symmetry.space_group_name_H-M   'P 1'
#
loop_
_entity.id
_entity.type
_entity.pdbx_description
1 polymer ?
#
loop_
_entity_poly.entity_id
_entity_poly.type
_entity_poly.pdbx_seq_one_letter_code
_entity_poly.pdbx_strand_id
1 'polypeptide(L)'
;MCMLSNRVSDYPTVSQGKTRIPGLNDSSEAVATDEAFDILGFTPEEKENVYKITAAVMHMGTMKFKQRGREEQAEADGTEEGERVGKLLGVEAVGLYTAFVKPRIKVGNEFVTQGRNVNQVNYSVGAMSKAVFDRLFKFLVKKCNETLDTKQKRQHFIGVLDIAGFEIFDFNSFEQLCINFTNEKLQQFFNHHMFVLEQEEYQREGIEWAFIDFGMDLAACIELIEKPMGILSILEEESMFPKATDKTFEEKLNTNHLGKSPNFQKPKPPKPGQQPAHFTLGHYAGNVPYNITGWLEKNKDPLNDTVVDLFKKGTNALVQEIFADHPGQTGAAAAEKGMLSIQKNIIFLCRLLALLYLT
;
A
#
# COMPACT_ATOMS: atom_id res chain seq x y z
N MET A 1 4.81 7.46 -28.18
CA MET A 1 5.35 7.57 -26.80
C MET A 1 5.09 6.31 -25.98
N CYS A 2 3.84 5.99 -25.63
CA CYS A 2 3.51 4.95 -24.64
C CYS A 2 3.51 3.48 -25.12
N MET A 3 3.58 3.21 -26.43
CA MET A 3 3.57 1.84 -27.00
C MET A 3 2.31 1.01 -26.66
N LEU A 4 1.21 1.68 -26.31
CA LEU A 4 -0.08 1.07 -26.01
C LEU A 4 -0.91 0.79 -27.29
N SER A 5 -1.76 -0.24 -27.24
CA SER A 5 -2.79 -0.48 -28.25
C SER A 5 -4.03 0.39 -28.00
N ASN A 6 -4.96 0.40 -28.97
CA ASN A 6 -6.25 1.11 -28.82
C ASN A 6 -7.28 0.34 -27.98
N ARG A 7 -6.95 -0.84 -27.42
CA ARG A 7 -7.87 -1.69 -26.68
C ARG A 7 -7.39 -1.88 -25.24
N VAL A 8 -8.14 -1.32 -24.30
CA VAL A 8 -7.86 -1.50 -22.85
C VAL A 8 -7.84 -2.98 -22.44
N SER A 9 -8.62 -3.84 -23.11
CA SER A 9 -8.65 -5.29 -22.85
C SER A 9 -7.34 -6.01 -23.12
N ASP A 10 -6.40 -5.38 -23.84
CA ASP A 10 -5.07 -5.94 -24.05
C ASP A 10 -4.21 -5.87 -22.78
N TYR A 11 -4.66 -5.14 -21.74
CA TYR A 11 -3.95 -4.88 -20.49
C TYR A 11 -4.74 -5.33 -19.26
N PRO A 12 -4.60 -6.61 -18.84
CA PRO A 12 -5.40 -7.19 -17.75
C PRO A 12 -5.35 -6.41 -16.44
N THR A 13 -4.22 -5.78 -16.11
CA THR A 13 -4.06 -4.99 -14.88
C THR A 13 -5.08 -3.86 -14.74
N VAL A 14 -5.57 -3.31 -15.86
CA VAL A 14 -6.54 -2.20 -15.87
C VAL A 14 -7.90 -2.58 -16.47
N SER A 15 -8.08 -3.85 -16.87
CA SER A 15 -9.29 -4.31 -17.58
C SER A 15 -10.06 -5.43 -16.90
N GLN A 16 -9.72 -5.75 -15.64
CA GLN A 16 -10.44 -6.77 -14.84
C GLN A 16 -11.77 -6.25 -14.26
N GLY A 17 -11.94 -4.93 -14.20
CA GLY A 17 -13.15 -4.28 -13.70
C GLY A 17 -13.97 -3.59 -14.80
N LYS A 18 -14.82 -2.64 -14.40
CA LYS A 18 -15.50 -1.76 -15.34
C LYS A 18 -14.49 -0.81 -15.97
N THR A 19 -14.42 -0.81 -17.31
CA THR A 19 -13.49 0.02 -18.08
C THR A 19 -14.12 1.29 -18.65
N ARG A 20 -15.40 1.54 -18.35
CA ARG A 20 -16.14 2.73 -18.75
C ARG A 20 -17.08 3.16 -17.63
N ILE A 21 -17.17 4.46 -17.43
CA ILE A 21 -18.11 5.08 -16.49
C ILE A 21 -19.21 5.79 -17.31
N PRO A 22 -20.50 5.48 -17.11
CA PRO A 22 -21.57 6.17 -17.82
C PRO A 22 -21.51 7.69 -17.62
N GLY A 23 -21.54 8.45 -18.71
CA GLY A 23 -21.49 9.91 -18.69
C GLY A 23 -20.09 10.51 -18.59
N LEU A 24 -19.03 9.71 -18.43
CA LEU A 24 -17.64 10.17 -18.40
C LEU A 24 -16.95 9.89 -19.75
N ASN A 25 -16.15 10.84 -20.22
CA ASN A 25 -15.32 10.68 -21.41
C ASN A 25 -13.83 10.75 -21.03
N ASP A 26 -13.17 9.60 -20.97
CA ASP A 26 -11.75 9.52 -20.58
C ASP A 26 -10.82 10.35 -21.47
N SER A 27 -11.19 10.59 -22.74
CA SER A 27 -10.41 11.44 -23.64
C SER A 27 -10.45 12.90 -23.24
N SER A 28 -11.59 13.42 -22.75
CA SER A 28 -11.67 14.79 -22.25
C SER A 28 -10.99 14.92 -20.90
N GLU A 29 -11.16 13.93 -20.02
CA GLU A 29 -10.46 13.89 -18.72
C GLU A 29 -8.94 13.85 -18.89
N ALA A 30 -8.45 13.10 -19.88
CA ALA A 30 -7.02 13.02 -20.19
C ALA A 30 -6.46 14.38 -20.66
N VAL A 31 -7.20 15.13 -21.46
CA VAL A 31 -6.82 16.50 -21.88
C VAL A 31 -6.79 17.45 -20.69
N ALA A 32 -7.84 17.45 -19.87
CA ALA A 32 -7.88 18.27 -18.65
C ALA A 32 -6.73 17.94 -17.68
N THR A 33 -6.36 16.65 -17.58
CA THR A 33 -5.22 16.21 -16.77
C THR A 33 -3.88 16.69 -17.35
N ASP A 34 -3.71 16.65 -18.68
CA ASP A 34 -2.49 17.13 -19.35
C ASP A 34 -2.30 18.65 -19.15
N GLU A 35 -3.40 19.42 -19.22
CA GLU A 35 -3.42 20.86 -18.92
C GLU A 35 -3.10 21.13 -17.44
N ALA A 36 -3.62 20.31 -16.52
CA ALA A 36 -3.31 20.44 -15.10
C ALA A 36 -1.82 20.25 -14.80
N PHE A 37 -1.12 19.36 -15.52
CA PHE A 37 0.33 19.23 -15.41
C PHE A 37 1.06 20.52 -15.78
N ASP A 38 0.61 21.23 -16.82
CA ASP A 38 1.22 22.50 -17.22
C ASP A 38 0.99 23.58 -16.15
N ILE A 39 -0.23 23.67 -15.61
CA ILE A 39 -0.57 24.60 -14.52
C ILE A 39 0.27 24.32 -13.28
N LEU A 40 0.50 23.04 -12.96
CA LEU A 40 1.28 22.62 -11.80
C LEU A 40 2.80 22.71 -12.03
N GLY A 41 3.26 23.17 -13.19
CA GLY A 41 4.68 23.41 -13.47
C GLY A 41 5.49 22.15 -13.74
N PHE A 42 4.87 21.10 -14.27
CA PHE A 42 5.60 19.94 -14.79
C PHE A 42 6.32 20.33 -16.08
N THR A 43 7.59 19.95 -16.18
CA THR A 43 8.33 20.06 -17.44
C THR A 43 7.78 19.07 -18.49
N PRO A 44 7.97 19.33 -19.79
CA PRO A 44 7.55 18.39 -20.83
C PRO A 44 8.14 16.98 -20.65
N GLU A 45 9.40 16.89 -20.18
CA GLU A 45 10.06 15.63 -19.92
C GLU A 45 9.46 14.88 -18.72
N GLU A 46 9.19 15.57 -17.61
CA GLU A 46 8.51 14.98 -16.45
C GLU A 46 7.13 14.44 -16.87
N LYS A 47 6.35 15.22 -17.63
CA LYS A 47 5.03 14.84 -18.12
C LYS A 47 5.10 13.58 -18.99
N GLU A 48 6.01 13.57 -19.98
CA GLU A 48 6.25 12.40 -20.82
C GLU A 48 6.66 11.17 -19.99
N ASN A 49 7.51 11.34 -18.97
CA ASN A 49 7.93 10.24 -18.12
C ASN A 49 6.79 9.70 -17.24
N VAL A 50 5.89 10.55 -16.74
CA VAL A 50 4.66 10.11 -16.03
C VAL A 50 3.83 9.17 -16.91
N TYR A 51 3.61 9.54 -18.17
CA TYR A 51 2.87 8.71 -19.11
C TYR A 51 3.61 7.42 -19.48
N LYS A 52 4.93 7.49 -19.71
CA LYS A 52 5.76 6.30 -19.98
C LYS A 52 5.73 5.31 -18.84
N ILE A 53 5.88 5.78 -17.60
CA ILE A 53 5.87 4.94 -16.40
C ILE A 53 4.49 4.29 -16.21
N THR A 54 3.41 5.06 -16.38
CA THR A 54 2.04 4.54 -16.31
C THR A 54 1.80 3.45 -17.35
N ALA A 55 2.22 3.66 -18.60
CA ALA A 55 2.14 2.66 -19.65
C ALA A 55 3.02 1.43 -19.37
N ALA A 56 4.20 1.62 -18.80
CA ALA A 56 5.09 0.53 -18.42
C ALA A 56 4.45 -0.40 -17.39
N VAL A 57 3.72 0.14 -16.40
CA VAL A 57 2.96 -0.67 -15.43
C VAL A 57 1.90 -1.53 -16.12
N MET A 58 1.23 -1.00 -17.15
CA MET A 58 0.29 -1.78 -17.96
C MET A 58 1.00 -2.91 -18.72
N HIS A 59 2.15 -2.63 -19.35
CA HIS A 59 2.95 -3.64 -20.06
C HIS A 59 3.56 -4.70 -19.12
N MET A 60 4.01 -4.32 -17.93
CA MET A 60 4.53 -5.26 -16.92
C MET A 60 3.50 -6.33 -16.57
N GLY A 61 2.22 -5.96 -16.46
CA GLY A 61 1.12 -6.90 -16.25
C GLY A 61 0.84 -7.87 -17.41
N THR A 62 1.46 -7.66 -18.56
CA THR A 62 1.33 -8.52 -19.76
C THR A 62 2.58 -9.34 -20.05
N MET A 63 3.66 -9.17 -19.28
CA MET A 63 4.87 -9.98 -19.40
C MET A 63 4.55 -11.45 -19.09
N LYS A 64 5.07 -12.37 -19.90
CA LYS A 64 4.80 -13.80 -19.78
C LYS A 64 6.07 -14.57 -19.45
N PHE A 65 5.89 -15.57 -18.60
CA PHE A 65 6.94 -16.46 -18.12
C PHE A 65 6.39 -17.88 -18.08
N LYS A 66 7.26 -18.85 -18.32
CA LYS A 66 6.94 -20.28 -18.23
C LYS A 66 7.95 -21.02 -17.37
N GLN A 67 7.53 -22.13 -16.80
CA GLN A 67 8.42 -23.01 -16.05
C GLN A 67 9.31 -23.79 -17.02
N ARG A 68 10.63 -23.78 -16.79
CA ARG A 68 11.55 -24.58 -17.59
C ARG A 68 11.39 -26.05 -17.20
N GLY A 69 10.98 -26.92 -18.12
CA GLY A 69 10.40 -28.23 -17.75
C GLY A 69 11.21 -29.10 -16.78
N ARG A 70 12.55 -29.19 -16.92
CA ARG A 70 13.42 -30.02 -16.07
C ARG A 70 14.07 -29.26 -14.90
N GLU A 71 13.82 -27.97 -14.76
CA GLU A 71 14.44 -27.11 -13.76
C GLU A 71 13.37 -26.38 -12.94
N GLU A 72 13.65 -26.09 -11.67
CA GLU A 72 12.74 -25.27 -10.86
C GLU A 72 12.77 -23.77 -11.23
N GLN A 73 13.49 -23.40 -12.29
CA GLN A 73 13.62 -22.02 -12.77
C GLN A 73 12.62 -21.67 -13.87
N ALA A 74 12.13 -20.43 -13.87
CA ALA A 74 11.35 -19.83 -14.94
C ALA A 74 12.22 -19.42 -16.14
N GLU A 75 11.57 -19.20 -17.28
CA GLU A 75 12.14 -18.52 -18.44
C GLU A 75 11.10 -17.59 -19.07
N ALA A 76 11.55 -16.63 -19.89
CA ALA A 76 10.66 -15.74 -20.61
C ALA A 76 9.81 -16.55 -21.61
N ASP A 77 8.52 -16.18 -21.74
CA ASP A 77 7.61 -16.74 -22.73
C ASP A 77 7.19 -15.64 -23.73
N GLY A 78 8.16 -15.22 -24.54
CA GLY A 78 8.10 -13.99 -25.32
C GLY A 78 8.82 -12.82 -24.62
N THR A 79 9.39 -11.91 -25.41
CA THR A 79 10.19 -10.77 -24.91
C THR A 79 9.61 -9.41 -25.27
N GLU A 80 8.59 -9.37 -26.13
CA GLU A 80 8.07 -8.15 -26.73
C GLU A 80 7.57 -7.15 -25.68
N GLU A 81 6.86 -7.63 -24.65
CA GLU A 81 6.36 -6.74 -23.58
C GLU A 81 7.50 -6.24 -22.69
N GLY A 82 8.52 -7.07 -22.39
CA GLY A 82 9.69 -6.63 -21.65
C GLY A 82 10.56 -5.64 -22.43
N GLU A 83 10.58 -5.72 -23.76
CA GLU A 83 11.22 -4.71 -24.63
C GLU A 83 10.49 -3.37 -24.56
N ARG A 84 9.15 -3.37 -24.53
CA ARG A 84 8.35 -2.16 -24.31
C ARG A 84 8.60 -1.57 -22.93
N VAL A 85 8.54 -2.39 -21.88
CA VAL A 85 8.83 -1.96 -20.49
C VAL A 85 10.24 -1.37 -20.41
N GLY A 86 11.24 -2.05 -20.96
CA GLY A 86 12.62 -1.58 -20.98
C GLY A 86 12.76 -0.22 -21.67
N LYS A 87 12.15 -0.04 -22.84
CA LYS A 87 12.18 1.24 -23.56
C LYS A 87 11.49 2.37 -22.80
N LEU A 88 10.37 2.10 -22.14
CA LEU A 88 9.60 3.11 -21.39
C LEU A 88 10.30 3.51 -20.09
N LEU A 89 10.89 2.55 -19.37
CA LEU A 89 11.59 2.77 -18.09
C LEU A 89 13.07 3.09 -18.25
N GLY A 90 13.61 3.08 -19.48
CA GLY A 90 15.01 3.39 -19.75
C GLY A 90 15.98 2.29 -19.30
N VAL A 91 15.60 1.02 -19.40
CA VAL A 91 16.43 -0.14 -19.06
C VAL A 91 16.49 -1.16 -20.20
N GLU A 92 17.52 -1.98 -20.21
CA GLU A 92 17.68 -3.03 -21.24
C GLU A 92 16.81 -4.25 -20.92
N ALA A 93 16.09 -4.76 -21.93
CA ALA A 93 15.11 -5.82 -21.75
C ALA A 93 15.73 -7.14 -21.27
N VAL A 94 16.90 -7.51 -21.80
CA VAL A 94 17.61 -8.74 -21.40
C VAL A 94 18.04 -8.65 -19.93
N GLY A 95 18.59 -7.51 -19.51
CA GLY A 95 18.86 -7.20 -18.11
C GLY A 95 17.61 -7.31 -17.22
N LEU A 96 16.48 -6.76 -17.67
CA LEU A 96 15.21 -6.80 -16.93
C LEU A 96 14.70 -8.24 -16.72
N TYR A 97 14.60 -9.04 -17.79
CA TYR A 97 14.21 -10.45 -17.69
C TYR A 97 15.18 -11.25 -16.80
N THR A 98 16.48 -11.00 -16.94
CA THR A 98 17.51 -11.62 -16.10
C THR A 98 17.30 -11.27 -14.63
N ALA A 99 17.03 -10.01 -14.29
CA ALA A 99 16.80 -9.57 -12.92
C ALA A 99 15.54 -10.19 -12.30
N PHE A 100 14.50 -10.44 -13.09
CA PHE A 100 13.29 -11.11 -12.61
C PHE A 100 13.47 -12.63 -12.43
N VAL A 101 14.04 -13.31 -13.43
CA VAL A 101 14.15 -14.78 -13.48
C VAL A 101 15.29 -15.30 -12.60
N LYS A 102 16.41 -14.60 -12.59
CA LYS A 102 17.65 -15.00 -11.90
C LYS A 102 18.26 -13.78 -11.17
N PRO A 103 17.55 -13.18 -10.21
CA PRO A 103 18.06 -12.06 -9.43
C PRO A 103 19.37 -12.43 -8.74
N ARG A 104 20.25 -11.43 -8.60
CA ARG A 104 21.44 -11.53 -7.77
C ARG A 104 21.03 -11.15 -6.35
N ILE A 105 21.29 -12.03 -5.39
CA ILE A 105 20.91 -11.83 -3.99
C ILE A 105 22.14 -11.89 -3.10
N LYS A 106 22.16 -11.09 -2.04
CA LYS A 106 23.22 -11.12 -1.05
C LYS A 106 22.93 -12.20 -0.02
N VAL A 107 23.83 -13.18 0.10
CA VAL A 107 23.78 -14.26 1.10
C VAL A 107 25.03 -14.15 1.95
N GLY A 108 24.86 -13.70 3.19
CA GLY A 108 25.99 -13.32 4.04
C GLY A 108 26.77 -12.16 3.42
N ASN A 109 28.05 -12.40 3.11
CA ASN A 109 28.94 -11.42 2.49
C ASN A 109 29.10 -11.60 0.97
N GLU A 110 28.49 -12.64 0.39
CA GLU A 110 28.63 -12.96 -1.03
C GLU A 110 27.35 -12.64 -1.80
N PHE A 111 27.50 -12.40 -3.09
CA PHE A 111 26.37 -12.27 -4.00
C PHE A 111 26.25 -13.53 -4.85
N VAL A 112 25.10 -14.19 -4.75
CA VAL A 112 24.77 -15.39 -5.51
C VAL A 112 23.59 -15.13 -6.43
N THR A 113 23.58 -15.79 -7.59
CA THR A 113 22.44 -15.76 -8.49
C THR A 113 21.50 -16.89 -8.10
N GLN A 114 20.22 -16.57 -7.83
CA GLN A 114 19.21 -17.56 -7.47
C GLN A 114 18.09 -17.56 -8.51
N GLY A 115 17.90 -18.69 -9.18
CA GLY A 115 16.77 -18.89 -10.08
C GLY A 115 15.43 -18.83 -9.33
N ARG A 116 14.41 -18.23 -9.94
CA ARG A 116 13.04 -18.13 -9.44
C ARG A 116 12.12 -19.01 -10.25
N ASN A 117 11.14 -19.64 -9.62
CA ASN A 117 10.06 -20.33 -10.32
C ASN A 117 9.05 -19.33 -10.90
N VAL A 118 8.15 -19.79 -11.77
CA VAL A 118 7.22 -18.91 -12.50
C VAL A 118 6.32 -18.07 -11.57
N ASN A 119 5.89 -18.65 -10.45
CA ASN A 119 5.03 -17.95 -9.48
C ASN A 119 5.79 -16.83 -8.77
N GLN A 120 7.03 -17.09 -8.36
CA GLN A 120 7.91 -16.09 -7.75
C GLN A 120 8.23 -14.93 -8.71
N VAL A 121 8.43 -15.23 -10.00
CA VAL A 121 8.66 -14.20 -11.02
C VAL A 121 7.43 -13.32 -11.20
N ASN A 122 6.25 -13.92 -11.40
CA ASN A 122 5.00 -13.18 -11.55
C ASN A 122 4.70 -12.31 -10.33
N TYR A 123 4.95 -12.84 -9.12
CA TYR A 123 4.86 -12.06 -7.89
C TYR A 123 5.82 -10.87 -7.90
N SER A 124 7.09 -11.09 -8.25
CA SER A 124 8.09 -10.01 -8.31
C SER A 124 7.72 -8.93 -9.33
N VAL A 125 7.19 -9.30 -10.49
CA VAL A 125 6.69 -8.34 -11.49
C VAL A 125 5.52 -7.53 -10.95
N GLY A 126 4.56 -8.18 -10.28
CA GLY A 126 3.43 -7.50 -9.63
C GLY A 126 3.89 -6.54 -8.53
N ALA A 127 4.82 -6.97 -7.67
CA ALA A 127 5.40 -6.13 -6.61
C ALA A 127 6.13 -4.91 -7.20
N MET A 128 6.96 -5.11 -8.22
CA MET A 128 7.64 -4.01 -8.90
C MET A 128 6.66 -3.06 -9.60
N SER A 129 5.59 -3.59 -10.22
CA SER A 129 4.56 -2.77 -10.87
C SER A 129 3.86 -1.85 -9.87
N LYS A 130 3.45 -2.40 -8.71
CA LYS A 130 2.89 -1.61 -7.60
C LYS A 130 3.87 -0.55 -7.10
N ALA A 131 5.13 -0.93 -6.88
CA ALA A 131 6.14 -0.02 -6.37
C ALA A 131 6.45 1.13 -7.33
N VAL A 132 6.54 0.85 -8.62
CA VAL A 132 6.74 1.88 -9.66
C VAL A 132 5.57 2.86 -9.66
N PHE A 133 4.33 2.38 -9.57
CA PHE A 133 3.14 3.22 -9.55
C PHE A 133 3.00 4.04 -8.26
N ASP A 134 3.20 3.43 -7.09
CA ASP A 134 3.20 4.10 -5.79
C ASP A 134 4.26 5.22 -5.73
N ARG A 135 5.48 4.92 -6.20
CA ARG A 135 6.58 5.89 -6.22
C ARG A 135 6.32 7.03 -7.21
N LEU A 136 5.70 6.74 -8.37
CA LEU A 136 5.21 7.77 -9.29
C LEU A 136 4.14 8.65 -8.63
N PHE A 137 3.16 8.06 -7.94
CA PHE A 137 2.12 8.82 -7.24
C PHE A 137 2.72 9.76 -6.18
N LYS A 138 3.70 9.29 -5.40
CA LYS A 138 4.42 10.14 -4.44
C LYS A 138 5.16 11.30 -5.10
N PHE A 139 5.74 11.08 -6.28
CA PHE A 139 6.33 12.16 -7.07
C PHE A 139 5.27 13.19 -7.50
N LEU A 140 4.10 12.76 -7.97
CA LEU A 140 3.01 13.67 -8.32
C LEU A 140 2.58 14.52 -7.11
N VAL A 141 2.41 13.90 -5.95
CA VAL A 141 2.08 14.62 -4.70
C VAL A 141 3.18 15.61 -4.31
N LYS A 142 4.46 15.21 -4.43
CA LYS A 142 5.60 16.09 -4.20
C LYS A 142 5.55 17.33 -5.11
N LYS A 143 5.30 17.17 -6.40
CA LYS A 143 5.17 18.27 -7.36
C LYS A 143 4.01 19.20 -7.03
N CYS A 144 2.84 18.64 -6.68
CA CYS A 144 1.71 19.45 -6.20
C CYS A 144 2.10 20.28 -4.96
N ASN A 145 2.76 19.67 -3.98
CA ASN A 145 3.20 20.36 -2.78
C ASN A 145 4.24 21.45 -3.08
N GLU A 146 5.22 21.20 -3.95
CA GLU A 146 6.23 22.19 -4.35
C GLU A 146 5.59 23.42 -5.02
N THR A 147 4.56 23.20 -5.84
CA THR A 147 3.86 24.29 -6.53
C THR A 147 2.89 25.05 -5.64
N LEU A 148 2.24 24.37 -4.68
CA LEU A 148 1.26 24.98 -3.78
C LEU A 148 1.87 25.53 -2.48
N ASP A 149 3.13 25.19 -2.16
CA ASP A 149 3.77 25.66 -0.94
C ASP A 149 4.01 27.18 -0.96
N THR A 150 3.93 27.80 0.22
CA THR A 150 4.13 29.24 0.41
C THR A 150 5.22 29.48 1.43
N LYS A 151 6.16 30.36 1.09
CA LYS A 151 7.22 30.80 2.02
C LYS A 151 6.72 31.78 3.10
N GLN A 152 5.46 32.20 3.02
CA GLN A 152 4.87 33.07 4.02
C GLN A 152 4.65 32.31 5.33
N LYS A 153 4.90 32.97 6.46
CA LYS A 153 4.66 32.38 7.78
C LYS A 153 3.17 32.07 7.93
N ARG A 154 2.82 30.79 8.03
CA ARG A 154 1.45 30.34 8.28
C ARG A 154 1.07 30.72 9.71
N GLN A 155 0.06 31.58 9.86
CA GLN A 155 -0.49 31.94 11.18
C GLN A 155 -1.55 30.92 11.61
N HIS A 156 -2.38 30.49 10.67
CA HIS A 156 -3.44 29.50 10.84
C HIS A 156 -3.51 28.61 9.60
N PHE A 157 -4.16 27.46 9.71
CA PHE A 157 -4.50 26.61 8.58
C PHE A 157 -5.88 25.97 8.81
N ILE A 158 -6.54 25.59 7.73
CA ILE A 158 -7.75 24.78 7.75
C ILE A 158 -7.40 23.47 7.05
N GLY A 159 -7.48 22.36 7.78
CA GLY A 159 -7.31 21.02 7.24
C GLY A 159 -8.64 20.46 6.74
N VAL A 160 -8.65 19.85 5.56
CA VAL A 160 -9.78 19.07 5.05
C VAL A 160 -9.32 17.63 4.96
N LEU A 161 -10.01 16.73 5.65
CA LEU A 161 -9.76 15.30 5.61
C LEU A 161 -10.82 14.62 4.75
N ASP A 162 -10.40 14.17 3.56
CA ASP A 162 -11.22 13.35 2.67
C ASP A 162 -10.64 11.93 2.65
N ILE A 163 -11.30 11.01 3.35
CA ILE A 163 -10.88 9.61 3.50
C ILE A 163 -12.12 8.73 3.49
N ALA A 164 -11.95 7.47 3.05
CA ALA A 164 -13.02 6.48 3.13
C ALA A 164 -13.53 6.32 4.57
N GLY A 165 -14.86 6.23 4.69
CA GLY A 165 -15.51 5.84 5.94
C GLY A 165 -15.29 4.36 6.26
N PHE A 166 -15.98 3.88 7.28
CA PHE A 166 -15.90 2.49 7.73
C PHE A 166 -16.34 1.50 6.63
N GLU A 167 -15.56 0.44 6.38
CA GLU A 167 -15.79 -0.55 5.33
C GLU A 167 -16.15 -1.94 5.90
N ILE A 168 -17.26 -2.50 5.42
CA ILE A 168 -17.69 -3.87 5.73
C ILE A 168 -18.11 -4.55 4.43
N PHE A 169 -17.24 -5.39 3.88
CA PHE A 169 -17.48 -6.17 2.67
C PHE A 169 -17.64 -7.66 2.96
N ASP A 170 -18.00 -8.42 1.93
CA ASP A 170 -18.01 -9.88 1.98
C ASP A 170 -16.59 -10.48 2.12
N PHE A 171 -15.56 -9.74 1.70
CA PHE A 171 -14.15 -10.09 1.86
C PHE A 171 -13.37 -8.86 2.35
N ASN A 172 -12.88 -8.90 3.59
CA ASN A 172 -12.12 -7.80 4.18
C ASN A 172 -10.67 -8.26 4.40
N SER A 173 -9.71 -7.59 3.77
CA SER A 173 -8.29 -7.91 3.91
C SER A 173 -7.58 -6.89 4.79
N PHE A 174 -6.25 -6.86 4.70
CA PHE A 174 -5.40 -5.97 5.48
C PHE A 174 -5.72 -4.49 5.24
N GLU A 175 -6.07 -4.13 4.01
CA GLU A 175 -6.43 -2.76 3.62
C GLU A 175 -7.69 -2.28 4.37
N GLN A 176 -8.72 -3.12 4.44
CA GLN A 176 -9.93 -2.83 5.24
C GLN A 176 -9.61 -2.69 6.73
N LEU A 177 -8.69 -3.52 7.27
CA LEU A 177 -8.27 -3.37 8.67
C LEU A 177 -7.65 -1.98 8.90
N CYS A 178 -6.78 -1.51 7.99
CA CYS A 178 -6.18 -0.18 8.09
C CYS A 178 -7.22 0.95 8.01
N ILE A 179 -8.20 0.84 7.10
CA ILE A 179 -9.28 1.83 6.95
C ILE A 179 -10.17 1.84 8.20
N ASN A 180 -10.60 0.68 8.68
CA ASN A 180 -11.46 0.56 9.85
C ASN A 180 -10.75 0.99 11.13
N PHE A 181 -9.47 0.67 11.29
CA PHE A 181 -8.65 1.15 12.39
C PHE A 181 -8.51 2.68 12.38
N THR A 182 -8.31 3.28 11.20
CA THR A 182 -8.30 4.73 11.04
C THR A 182 -9.63 5.35 11.48
N ASN A 183 -10.75 4.78 11.03
CA ASN A 183 -12.09 5.22 11.42
C ASN A 183 -12.36 5.03 12.92
N GLU A 184 -11.86 3.96 13.55
CA GLU A 184 -11.96 3.75 14.99
C GLU A 184 -11.29 4.89 15.77
N LYS A 185 -10.09 5.32 15.34
CA LYS A 185 -9.36 6.46 15.91
C LYS A 185 -10.06 7.80 15.65
N LEU A 186 -10.56 8.02 14.44
CA LEU A 186 -11.31 9.24 14.11
C LEU A 186 -12.61 9.34 14.92
N GLN A 187 -13.30 8.22 15.12
CA GLN A 187 -14.49 8.18 15.97
C GLN A 187 -14.12 8.42 17.44
N GLN A 188 -13.00 7.88 17.94
CA GLN A 188 -12.53 8.17 19.29
C GLN A 188 -12.21 9.66 19.47
N PHE A 189 -11.55 10.28 18.48
CA PHE A 189 -11.28 11.71 18.46
C PHE A 189 -12.56 12.53 18.48
N PHE A 190 -13.53 12.20 17.61
CA PHE A 190 -14.82 12.89 17.53
C PHE A 190 -15.59 12.80 18.85
N ASN A 191 -15.70 11.59 19.42
CA ASN A 191 -16.34 11.39 20.71
C ASN A 191 -15.67 12.27 21.76
N HIS A 192 -14.35 12.15 21.93
CA HIS A 192 -13.62 12.93 22.92
C HIS A 192 -13.84 14.44 22.76
N HIS A 193 -13.72 14.98 21.54
CA HIS A 193 -13.86 16.40 21.28
C HIS A 193 -15.29 16.91 21.55
N MET A 194 -16.31 16.20 21.05
CA MET A 194 -17.71 16.56 21.27
C MET A 194 -18.06 16.57 22.76
N PHE A 195 -17.62 15.55 23.51
CA PHE A 195 -17.94 15.44 24.94
C PHE A 195 -17.18 16.45 25.80
N VAL A 196 -15.93 16.78 25.48
CA VAL A 196 -15.20 17.85 26.19
C VAL A 196 -15.93 19.18 26.05
N LEU A 197 -16.33 19.55 24.83
CA LEU A 197 -17.08 20.80 24.59
C LEU A 197 -18.42 20.82 25.34
N GLU A 198 -19.15 19.71 25.35
CA GLU A 198 -20.43 19.62 26.05
C GLU A 198 -20.27 19.74 27.57
N GLN A 199 -19.21 19.15 28.14
CA GLN A 199 -18.89 19.27 29.56
C GLN A 199 -18.47 20.70 29.95
N GLU A 200 -17.67 21.37 29.12
CA GLU A 200 -17.30 22.77 29.34
C GLU A 200 -18.54 23.68 29.35
N GLU A 201 -19.53 23.39 28.51
CA GLU A 201 -20.81 24.12 28.49
C GLU A 201 -21.65 23.85 29.75
N TYR A 202 -21.80 22.58 30.17
CA TYR A 202 -22.51 22.25 31.41
C TYR A 202 -21.87 22.91 32.64
N GLN A 203 -20.53 22.96 32.70
CA GLN A 203 -19.83 23.68 33.76
C GLN A 203 -20.07 25.19 33.71
N ARG A 204 -20.09 25.79 32.52
CA ARG A 204 -20.36 27.22 32.34
C ARG A 204 -21.77 27.60 32.80
N GLU A 205 -22.74 26.74 32.53
CA GLU A 205 -24.15 26.92 32.91
C GLU A 205 -24.44 26.50 34.37
N GLY A 206 -23.45 25.98 35.10
CA GLY A 206 -23.62 25.56 36.50
C GLY A 206 -24.49 24.32 36.67
N ILE A 207 -24.58 23.47 35.65
CA ILE A 207 -25.37 22.23 35.67
C ILE A 207 -24.53 21.12 36.31
N GLU A 208 -25.01 20.55 37.41
CA GLU A 208 -24.40 19.35 38.00
C GLU A 208 -24.59 18.14 37.07
N TRP A 209 -23.51 17.75 36.40
CA TRP A 209 -23.48 16.60 35.51
C TRP A 209 -22.43 15.58 35.96
N ALA A 210 -22.76 14.29 35.92
CA ALA A 210 -21.84 13.22 36.24
C ALA A 210 -20.86 13.00 35.08
N PHE A 211 -19.56 12.98 35.38
CA PHE A 211 -18.53 12.73 34.38
C PHE A 211 -18.68 11.30 33.82
N ILE A 212 -18.88 11.20 32.50
CA ILE A 212 -18.88 9.93 31.77
C ILE A 212 -17.74 10.03 30.75
N ASP A 213 -16.76 9.13 30.86
CA ASP A 213 -15.64 9.06 29.93
C ASP A 213 -16.00 8.20 28.71
N PHE A 214 -16.53 8.84 27.69
CA PHE A 214 -16.81 8.21 26.39
C PHE A 214 -15.56 8.03 25.51
N GLY A 215 -14.39 8.56 25.92
CA GLY A 215 -13.13 8.38 25.21
C GLY A 215 -12.57 6.96 25.31
N MET A 216 -13.05 6.19 26.30
CA MET A 216 -12.60 4.84 26.62
C MET A 216 -13.37 3.73 25.88
N ASP A 217 -14.57 4.00 25.36
CA ASP A 217 -15.44 2.96 24.78
C ASP A 217 -14.81 2.25 23.57
N LEU A 218 -13.97 2.98 22.82
CA LEU A 218 -13.28 2.46 21.64
C LEU A 218 -11.85 1.98 21.94
N ALA A 219 -11.36 2.23 23.16
CA ALA A 219 -9.99 1.91 23.54
C ALA A 219 -9.72 0.41 23.43
N ALA A 220 -10.65 -0.45 23.83
CA ALA A 220 -10.46 -1.90 23.77
C ALA A 220 -10.20 -2.42 22.34
N CYS A 221 -10.89 -1.87 21.33
CA CYS A 221 -10.68 -2.26 19.93
C CYS A 221 -9.36 -1.69 19.38
N ILE A 222 -9.11 -0.40 19.65
CA ILE A 222 -7.89 0.30 19.24
C ILE A 222 -6.65 -0.39 19.80
N GLU A 223 -6.66 -0.70 21.10
CA GLU A 223 -5.55 -1.35 21.79
C GLU A 223 -5.32 -2.77 21.27
N LEU A 224 -6.38 -3.54 21.02
CA LEU A 224 -6.28 -4.85 20.41
C LEU A 224 -5.52 -4.80 19.06
N ILE A 225 -5.68 -3.71 18.30
CA ILE A 225 -5.04 -3.55 16.99
C ILE A 225 -3.58 -3.07 17.14
N GLU A 226 -3.33 -1.98 17.88
CA GLU A 226 -2.05 -1.25 17.83
C GLU A 226 -1.08 -1.52 18.98
N LYS A 227 -1.56 -1.93 20.17
CA LYS A 227 -0.68 -2.07 21.34
C LYS A 227 0.29 -3.24 21.18
N PRO A 228 1.38 -3.28 21.96
CA PRO A 228 2.25 -4.45 22.03
C PRO A 228 1.43 -5.73 22.26
N MET A 229 1.78 -6.80 21.55
CA MET A 229 1.02 -8.06 21.52
C MET A 229 -0.39 -7.95 20.91
N GLY A 230 -0.75 -6.81 20.32
CA GLY A 230 -1.93 -6.65 19.48
C GLY A 230 -1.71 -7.17 18.06
N ILE A 231 -2.75 -7.07 17.23
CA ILE A 231 -2.79 -7.64 15.88
C ILE A 231 -1.61 -7.17 15.03
N LEU A 232 -1.31 -5.87 15.02
CA LEU A 232 -0.26 -5.29 14.19
C LEU A 232 1.15 -5.71 14.66
N SER A 233 1.37 -5.80 15.98
CA SER A 233 2.64 -6.29 16.53
C SER A 233 2.86 -7.77 16.25
N ILE A 234 1.83 -8.60 16.40
CA ILE A 234 1.91 -10.03 16.07
C ILE A 234 2.18 -10.21 14.57
N LEU A 235 1.53 -9.42 13.72
CA LEU A 235 1.74 -9.47 12.28
C LEU A 235 3.16 -9.08 11.89
N GLU A 236 3.72 -8.05 12.51
CA GLU A 236 5.13 -7.66 12.35
C GLU A 236 6.10 -8.78 12.76
N GLU A 237 5.89 -9.39 13.93
CA GLU A 237 6.73 -10.47 14.42
C GLU A 237 6.72 -11.68 13.48
N GLU A 238 5.54 -12.14 13.08
CA GLU A 238 5.40 -13.26 12.14
C GLU A 238 5.95 -12.90 10.75
N SER A 239 5.86 -11.63 10.33
CA SER A 239 6.43 -11.19 9.04
C SER A 239 7.96 -11.29 9.03
N MET A 240 8.62 -11.15 10.17
CA MET A 240 10.08 -11.31 10.28
C MET A 240 10.53 -12.77 10.38
N PHE A 241 9.62 -13.70 10.73
CA PHE A 241 9.99 -15.09 10.94
C PHE A 241 10.04 -15.86 9.60
N PRO A 242 11.19 -16.48 9.22
CA PRO A 242 11.36 -17.06 7.87
C PRO A 242 10.41 -18.19 7.50
N LYS A 243 9.83 -18.87 8.50
CA LYS A 243 8.94 -20.03 8.32
C LYS A 243 7.49 -19.75 8.74
N ALA A 244 7.16 -18.51 9.10
CA ALA A 244 5.78 -18.15 9.41
C ALA A 244 4.92 -18.23 8.15
N THR A 245 3.67 -18.60 8.36
CA THR A 245 2.63 -18.68 7.33
C THR A 245 1.39 -17.97 7.85
N ASP A 246 0.44 -17.62 6.97
CA ASP A 246 -0.81 -17.01 7.42
C ASP A 246 -1.51 -17.87 8.48
N LYS A 247 -1.35 -19.21 8.42
CA LYS A 247 -1.86 -20.13 9.44
C LYS A 247 -1.17 -19.97 10.81
N THR A 248 0.14 -19.83 10.85
CA THR A 248 0.84 -19.61 12.14
C THR A 248 0.47 -18.26 12.74
N PHE A 249 0.25 -17.26 11.89
CA PHE A 249 -0.28 -15.96 12.30
C PHE A 249 -1.70 -16.08 12.89
N GLU A 250 -2.60 -16.81 12.22
CA GLU A 250 -3.95 -17.11 12.73
C GLU A 250 -3.93 -17.79 14.10
N GLU A 251 -3.14 -18.85 14.24
CA GLU A 251 -3.01 -19.63 15.47
C GLU A 251 -2.52 -18.73 16.62
N LYS A 252 -1.58 -17.82 16.33
CA LYS A 252 -1.04 -16.87 17.30
C LYS A 252 -2.06 -15.82 17.70
N LEU A 253 -2.84 -15.27 16.77
CA LEU A 253 -3.94 -14.36 17.08
C LEU A 253 -4.98 -15.03 17.98
N ASN A 254 -5.42 -16.24 17.61
CA ASN A 254 -6.38 -17.00 18.40
C ASN A 254 -5.86 -17.31 19.80
N THR A 255 -4.60 -17.72 19.93
CA THR A 255 -3.98 -18.01 21.23
C THR A 255 -3.91 -16.77 22.14
N ASN A 256 -3.64 -15.60 21.57
CA ASN A 256 -3.48 -14.36 22.34
C ASN A 256 -4.80 -13.68 22.68
N HIS A 257 -5.80 -13.74 21.79
CA HIS A 257 -6.99 -12.87 21.90
C HIS A 257 -8.32 -13.61 22.02
N LEU A 258 -8.44 -14.83 21.50
CA LEU A 258 -9.73 -15.52 21.50
C LEU A 258 -10.19 -15.85 22.93
N GLY A 259 -11.35 -15.32 23.32
CA GLY A 259 -11.89 -15.45 24.68
C GLY A 259 -11.16 -14.61 25.74
N LYS A 260 -10.17 -13.80 25.34
CA LYS A 260 -9.37 -12.93 26.22
C LYS A 260 -9.60 -11.44 25.91
N SER A 261 -9.79 -11.09 24.65
CA SER A 261 -10.05 -9.73 24.19
C SER A 261 -11.53 -9.61 23.76
N PRO A 262 -12.30 -8.65 24.31
CA PRO A 262 -13.74 -8.57 24.07
C PRO A 262 -14.10 -8.31 22.60
N ASN A 263 -13.25 -7.58 21.89
CA ASN A 263 -13.43 -7.26 20.48
C ASN A 263 -12.99 -8.39 19.54
N PHE A 264 -12.29 -9.44 20.00
CA PHE A 264 -11.81 -10.54 19.14
C PHE A 264 -12.73 -11.76 19.21
N GLN A 265 -13.36 -12.09 18.08
CA GLN A 265 -14.44 -13.07 18.01
C GLN A 265 -14.18 -14.16 16.95
N LYS A 266 -14.82 -15.31 17.13
CA LYS A 266 -14.90 -16.32 16.06
C LYS A 266 -15.76 -15.79 14.92
N PRO A 267 -15.36 -16.05 13.65
CA PRO A 267 -16.18 -15.67 12.51
C PRO A 267 -17.48 -16.47 12.48
N LYS A 268 -18.54 -15.83 12.01
CA LYS A 268 -19.80 -16.52 11.69
C LYS A 268 -19.57 -17.47 10.50
N PRO A 269 -20.35 -18.56 10.37
CA PRO A 269 -20.29 -19.43 9.20
C PRO A 269 -20.46 -18.61 7.90
N PRO A 270 -19.64 -18.87 6.87
CA PRO A 270 -19.73 -18.11 5.62
C PRO A 270 -21.06 -18.36 4.92
N LYS A 271 -21.55 -17.33 4.21
CA LYS A 271 -22.69 -17.50 3.30
C LYS A 271 -22.27 -18.31 2.06
N PRO A 272 -23.21 -18.95 1.33
CA PRO A 272 -22.89 -19.62 0.07
C PRO A 272 -22.15 -18.69 -0.90
N GLY A 273 -20.99 -19.13 -1.41
CA GLY A 273 -20.16 -18.34 -2.32
C GLY A 273 -19.16 -17.39 -1.65
N GLN A 274 -19.20 -17.25 -0.32
CA GLN A 274 -18.27 -16.44 0.44
C GLN A 274 -17.09 -17.29 0.95
N GLN A 275 -15.88 -16.74 0.93
CA GLN A 275 -14.74 -17.38 1.56
C GLN A 275 -14.85 -17.30 3.09
N PRO A 276 -14.47 -18.35 3.84
CA PRO A 276 -14.45 -18.29 5.29
C PRO A 276 -13.43 -17.25 5.77
N ALA A 277 -13.87 -16.37 6.68
CA ALA A 277 -12.98 -15.48 7.39
C ALA A 277 -12.19 -16.24 8.47
N HIS A 278 -11.06 -15.67 8.88
CA HIS A 278 -10.17 -16.29 9.87
C HIS A 278 -10.47 -15.78 11.30
N PHE A 279 -10.83 -14.49 11.43
CA PHE A 279 -11.30 -13.90 12.68
C PHE A 279 -12.35 -12.81 12.42
N THR A 280 -13.00 -12.34 13.48
CA THR A 280 -13.90 -11.18 13.44
C THR A 280 -13.53 -10.18 14.52
N LEU A 281 -13.54 -8.90 14.19
CA LEU A 281 -13.42 -7.82 15.17
C LEU A 281 -14.75 -7.12 15.39
N GLY A 282 -15.10 -6.90 16.64
CA GLY A 282 -16.16 -5.96 17.01
C GLY A 282 -15.60 -4.54 16.98
N HIS A 283 -15.97 -3.78 15.96
CA HIS A 283 -15.70 -2.34 15.84
C HIS A 283 -16.90 -1.52 16.29
N TYR A 284 -16.75 -0.20 16.46
CA TYR A 284 -17.86 0.68 16.80
C TYR A 284 -19.04 0.60 15.81
N ALA A 285 -18.76 0.37 14.52
CA ALA A 285 -19.76 0.27 13.46
C ALA A 285 -20.34 -1.15 13.27
N GLY A 286 -19.80 -2.15 13.99
CA GLY A 286 -20.28 -3.53 13.95
C GLY A 286 -19.17 -4.57 13.81
N ASN A 287 -19.57 -5.83 13.64
CA ASN A 287 -18.65 -6.95 13.53
C ASN A 287 -18.13 -7.11 12.10
N VAL A 288 -16.81 -7.08 11.94
CA VAL A 288 -16.13 -7.20 10.64
C VAL A 288 -15.33 -8.51 10.56
N PRO A 289 -15.67 -9.41 9.63
CA PRO A 289 -14.91 -10.64 9.40
C PRO A 289 -13.69 -10.37 8.50
N TYR A 290 -12.49 -10.78 8.92
CA TYR A 290 -11.23 -10.55 8.18
C TYR A 290 -10.61 -11.82 7.60
N ASN A 291 -10.04 -11.69 6.41
CA ASN A 291 -9.32 -12.73 5.67
C ASN A 291 -7.82 -12.40 5.63
N ILE A 292 -7.01 -13.19 6.32
CA ILE A 292 -5.56 -12.95 6.50
C ILE A 292 -4.70 -13.44 5.33
N THR A 293 -5.30 -14.01 4.28
CA THR A 293 -4.58 -14.58 3.15
C THR A 293 -3.66 -13.52 2.50
N GLY A 294 -2.37 -13.82 2.45
CA GLY A 294 -1.33 -12.95 1.92
C GLY A 294 -0.91 -11.81 2.84
N TRP A 295 -1.36 -11.74 4.10
CA TRP A 295 -1.03 -10.61 4.99
C TRP A 295 0.46 -10.55 5.32
N LEU A 296 1.11 -11.69 5.59
CA LEU A 296 2.55 -11.71 5.85
C LEU A 296 3.35 -11.22 4.64
N GLU A 297 2.90 -11.56 3.44
CA GLU A 297 3.55 -11.14 2.19
C GLU A 297 3.32 -9.65 1.92
N LYS A 298 2.06 -9.19 2.01
CA LYS A 298 1.67 -7.78 1.90
C LYS A 298 2.44 -6.89 2.88
N ASN A 299 2.68 -7.38 4.10
CA ASN A 299 3.38 -6.61 5.10
C ASN A 299 4.89 -6.49 4.84
N LYS A 300 5.52 -7.56 4.32
CA LYS A 300 6.96 -7.56 3.96
C LYS A 300 7.25 -6.70 2.73
N ASP A 301 6.33 -6.69 1.76
CA ASP A 301 6.43 -5.98 0.47
C ASP A 301 7.86 -5.97 -0.14
N PRO A 302 8.54 -7.13 -0.27
CA PRO A 302 9.94 -7.14 -0.66
C PRO A 302 10.09 -6.75 -2.14
N LEU A 303 10.84 -5.69 -2.40
CA LEU A 303 11.19 -5.28 -3.77
C LEU A 303 12.40 -6.07 -4.27
N ASN A 304 12.46 -6.27 -5.59
CA ASN A 304 13.60 -6.93 -6.20
C ASN A 304 14.75 -5.93 -6.37
N ASP A 305 15.71 -5.97 -5.45
CA ASP A 305 16.88 -5.09 -5.46
C ASP A 305 17.68 -5.13 -6.77
N THR A 306 17.68 -6.25 -7.48
CA THR A 306 18.34 -6.34 -8.79
C THR A 306 17.65 -5.45 -9.82
N VAL A 307 16.31 -5.43 -9.82
CA VAL A 307 15.51 -4.58 -10.72
C VAL A 307 15.63 -3.11 -10.30
N VAL A 308 15.62 -2.83 -8.99
CA VAL A 308 15.86 -1.47 -8.48
C VAL A 308 17.20 -0.92 -8.97
N ASP A 309 18.27 -1.71 -8.88
CA ASP A 309 19.59 -1.28 -9.36
C ASP A 309 19.62 -1.03 -10.88
N LEU A 310 18.82 -1.76 -11.66
CA LEU A 310 18.65 -1.48 -13.09
C LEU A 310 17.94 -0.14 -13.31
N PHE A 311 16.86 0.13 -12.59
CA PHE A 311 16.14 1.40 -12.66
C PHE A 311 17.04 2.58 -12.30
N LYS A 312 17.85 2.46 -11.24
CA LYS A 312 18.79 3.52 -10.81
C LYS A 312 19.91 3.77 -11.82
N LYS A 313 20.32 2.77 -12.60
CA LYS A 313 21.35 2.87 -13.65
C LYS A 313 20.78 3.10 -15.05
N GLY A 314 19.45 3.16 -15.16
CA GLY A 314 18.76 3.38 -16.42
C GLY A 314 18.92 4.79 -16.96
N THR A 315 18.19 5.10 -18.02
CA THR A 315 18.26 6.39 -18.72
C THR A 315 17.03 7.28 -18.51
N ASN A 316 15.97 6.77 -17.88
CA ASN A 316 14.79 7.57 -17.54
C ASN A 316 15.03 8.29 -16.20
N ALA A 317 15.23 9.61 -16.27
CA ALA A 317 15.57 10.42 -15.10
C ALA A 317 14.54 10.35 -13.98
N LEU A 318 13.23 10.33 -14.32
CA LEU A 318 12.18 10.21 -13.31
C LEU A 318 12.20 8.84 -12.63
N VAL A 319 12.44 7.76 -13.38
CA VAL A 319 12.59 6.41 -12.79
C VAL A 319 13.80 6.37 -11.84
N GLN A 320 14.90 7.05 -12.17
CA GLN A 320 16.05 7.15 -11.28
C GLN A 320 15.72 7.95 -10.01
N GLU A 321 15.01 9.09 -10.13
CA GLU A 321 14.60 9.92 -9.00
C GLU A 321 13.70 9.14 -8.05
N ILE A 322 12.63 8.52 -8.55
CA ILE A 322 11.63 7.86 -7.71
C ILE A 322 12.14 6.58 -7.03
N PHE A 323 13.32 6.08 -7.39
CA PHE A 323 14.01 4.96 -6.74
C PHE A 323 15.33 5.37 -6.04
N ALA A 324 15.65 6.68 -5.99
CA ALA A 324 16.91 7.16 -5.45
C ALA A 324 17.11 6.80 -3.97
N ASP A 325 16.03 6.86 -3.18
CA ASP A 325 15.96 6.51 -1.76
C ASP A 325 16.07 5.00 -1.48
N HIS A 326 15.83 4.15 -2.48
CA HIS A 326 15.90 2.70 -2.28
C HIS A 326 17.36 2.24 -2.22
N PRO A 327 17.76 1.46 -1.19
CA PRO A 327 19.17 1.06 -1.01
C PRO A 327 19.71 0.18 -2.13
N GLY A 328 18.84 -0.59 -2.79
CA GLY A 328 19.23 -1.56 -3.82
C GLY A 328 20.14 -2.64 -3.24
N GLN A 329 20.99 -3.26 -4.07
CA GLN A 329 21.86 -4.35 -3.60
C GLN A 329 23.05 -3.89 -2.76
N THR A 330 23.49 -2.65 -2.97
CA THR A 330 24.79 -2.13 -2.50
C THR A 330 24.68 -1.06 -1.41
N GLY A 331 23.47 -0.63 -1.06
CA GLY A 331 23.25 0.21 0.11
C GLY A 331 23.82 -0.46 1.36
N ALA A 332 24.53 0.31 2.18
CA ALA A 332 24.95 -0.17 3.49
C ALA A 332 23.71 -0.73 4.20
N ALA A 333 23.83 -1.92 4.80
CA ALA A 333 22.82 -2.48 5.71
C ALA A 333 22.72 -1.67 7.02
N ALA A 334 22.96 -0.36 6.95
CA ALA A 334 22.91 0.58 8.04
C ALA A 334 21.46 1.06 8.20
N ALA A 335 20.77 0.37 9.10
CA ALA A 335 19.81 0.94 10.05
C ALA A 335 18.40 1.36 9.58
N GLU A 336 17.93 0.96 8.41
CA GLU A 336 16.48 0.75 8.22
C GLU A 336 16.26 -0.60 7.54
N LYS A 337 15.93 -1.63 8.34
CA LYS A 337 15.10 -2.72 7.78
C LYS A 337 13.91 -2.01 7.16
N GLY A 338 13.73 -2.12 5.84
CA GLY A 338 12.69 -1.39 5.12
C GLY A 338 11.39 -1.44 5.92
N MET A 339 10.89 -0.26 6.30
CA MET A 339 9.77 -0.13 7.22
C MET A 339 8.57 -0.88 6.65
N LEU A 340 8.03 -1.83 7.41
CA LEU A 340 6.92 -2.68 7.00
C LEU A 340 5.71 -1.83 6.65
N SER A 341 4.82 -2.32 5.79
CA SER A 341 3.63 -1.58 5.36
C SER A 341 2.81 -1.07 6.56
N ILE A 342 2.66 -1.92 7.58
CA ILE A 342 2.02 -1.58 8.86
C ILE A 342 2.68 -0.39 9.55
N GLN A 343 4.00 -0.40 9.68
CA GLN A 343 4.73 0.65 10.40
C GLN A 343 4.54 2.01 9.71
N LYS A 344 4.57 2.02 8.37
CA LYS A 344 4.28 3.23 7.58
C LYS A 344 2.86 3.74 7.81
N ASN A 345 1.87 2.85 7.80
CA ASN A 345 0.46 3.19 7.98
C ASN A 345 0.18 3.72 9.40
N ILE A 346 0.72 3.06 10.44
CA ILE A 346 0.60 3.51 11.83
C ILE A 346 1.23 4.90 11.99
N ILE A 347 2.45 5.11 11.50
CA ILE A 347 3.14 6.41 11.61
C ILE A 347 2.33 7.50 10.91
N PHE A 348 1.80 7.23 9.72
CA PHE A 348 0.97 8.19 8.99
C PHE A 348 -0.29 8.56 9.78
N LEU A 349 -1.01 7.55 10.31
CA LEU A 349 -2.20 7.77 11.12
C LEU A 349 -1.88 8.53 12.41
N CYS A 350 -0.81 8.19 13.13
CA CYS A 350 -0.39 8.91 14.33
C CYS A 350 -0.05 10.37 14.02
N ARG A 351 0.60 10.66 12.89
CA ARG A 351 0.88 12.03 12.44
C ARG A 351 -0.40 12.79 12.10
N LEU A 352 -1.35 12.14 11.42
CA LEU A 352 -2.64 12.74 11.09
C LEU A 352 -3.42 13.09 12.36
N LEU A 353 -3.54 12.16 13.31
CA LEU A 353 -4.23 12.40 14.58
C LEU A 353 -3.52 13.50 15.38
N ALA A 354 -2.18 13.50 15.44
CA ALA A 354 -1.44 14.56 16.12
C ALA A 354 -1.73 15.94 15.52
N LEU A 355 -1.91 16.06 14.19
CA LEU A 355 -2.32 17.31 13.56
C LEU A 355 -3.75 17.72 13.96
N LEU A 356 -4.68 16.76 14.08
CA LEU A 356 -6.05 17.03 14.54
C LEU A 356 -6.11 17.47 16.01
N TYR A 357 -5.19 16.99 16.87
CA TYR A 357 -5.09 17.43 18.27
C TYR A 357 -4.38 18.78 18.45
N LEU A 358 -3.69 19.29 17.42
CA LEU A 358 -2.98 20.58 17.45
C LEU A 358 -3.83 21.75 16.93
N THR A 359 -4.99 21.47 16.34
CA THR A 359 -6.02 22.44 15.95
C THR A 359 -7.07 22.54 17.04
#